data_AF-A3W6U1-F1
#
_entry.id   AF-A3W6U1-F1
#
_cell.length_a   1.000
_cell.length_b   1.000
_cell.length_c   1.000
_cell.angle_alpha   90.00
_cell.angle_beta   90.00
_cell.angle_gamma   90.00
#
_symmetry.space_group_name_H-M   'P 1'
#
loop_
_entity.id
_entity.type
_entity.pdbx_description
1 polymer ?
#
loop_
_entity_poly.entity_id
_entity_poly.type
_entity_poly.pdbx_seq_one_letter_code
_entity_poly.pdbx_strand_id
1 'polypeptide(L)'
;MNREDLKAACLRRLNESATEHPAGHQGKLAARYLLRGQGGEVMELMFEKGPKTPANLWVAASRVGQLLEDNSLGHRLAPASVLNAVKGFNGKPIYGRHSALKPMRELAYADLVCFQITALTQLDRVINHLMG
;
A
#
# COMPACT_ATOMS: atom_id res chain seq x y z
N MET A 1 -15.62 15.64 -1.52
CA MET A 1 -14.17 15.59 -1.79
C MET A 1 -13.97 14.85 -3.08
N ASN A 2 -13.25 15.40 -4.06
CA ASN A 2 -12.95 14.68 -5.29
C ASN A 2 -11.76 13.70 -5.05
N ARG A 3 -11.44 12.86 -6.04
CA ARG A 3 -10.35 11.87 -5.91
C ARG A 3 -8.97 12.50 -5.73
N GLU A 4 -8.70 13.62 -6.38
CA GLU A 4 -7.41 14.30 -6.28
C GLU A 4 -7.23 14.92 -4.90
N ASP A 5 -8.26 15.58 -4.39
CA ASP A 5 -8.30 16.11 -3.02
C ASP A 5 -8.10 15.00 -1.99
N LEU A 6 -8.76 13.85 -2.18
CA LEU A 6 -8.61 12.69 -1.30
C LEU A 6 -7.18 12.17 -1.31
N LYS A 7 -6.57 12.00 -2.49
CA LYS A 7 -5.17 11.56 -2.60
C LYS A 7 -4.22 12.56 -1.94
N ALA A 8 -4.43 13.86 -2.11
CA ALA A 8 -3.64 14.90 -1.48
C ALA A 8 -3.78 14.87 0.06
N ALA A 9 -5.00 14.66 0.57
CA ALA A 9 -5.25 14.49 2.00
C ALA A 9 -4.57 13.23 2.56
N CYS A 10 -4.70 12.09 1.87
CA CYS A 10 -4.03 10.84 2.26
C CYS A 10 -2.51 10.99 2.28
N LEU A 11 -1.91 11.63 1.28
CA LEU A 11 -0.46 11.88 1.24
C LEU A 11 0.01 12.74 2.41
N ARG A 12 -0.74 13.80 2.73
CA ARG A 12 -0.42 14.67 3.88
C ARG A 12 -0.44 13.87 5.17
N ARG A 13 -1.51 13.09 5.37
CA ARG A 13 -1.67 12.24 6.56
C ARG A 13 -0.57 11.19 6.68
N LEU A 14 -0.16 10.57 5.58
CA LEU A 14 0.96 9.62 5.54
C LEU A 14 2.30 10.31 5.85
N ASN A 15 2.55 11.49 5.29
CA ASN A 15 3.77 12.26 5.59
C ASN A 15 3.85 12.69 7.07
N GLU A 16 2.71 12.89 7.73
CA GLU A 16 2.64 13.20 9.16
C GLU A 16 2.85 11.97 10.05
N SER A 17 2.45 10.78 9.57
CA SER A 17 2.40 9.55 10.38
C SER A 17 3.62 8.65 10.18
N ALA A 18 4.31 8.77 9.04
CA ALA A 18 5.31 7.83 8.59
C ALA A 18 6.52 8.55 7.99
N THR A 19 7.66 7.87 7.97
CA THR A 19 8.88 8.39 7.32
C THR A 19 8.94 7.92 5.88
N GLU A 20 9.53 8.71 4.98
CA GLU A 20 9.79 8.27 3.61
C GLU A 20 10.71 7.03 3.60
N HIS A 21 10.36 6.05 2.77
CA HIS A 21 11.17 4.84 2.59
C HIS A 21 12.52 5.16 1.93
N PRO A 22 13.65 4.51 2.31
CA PRO A 22 14.98 4.79 1.74
C PRO A 22 15.09 4.66 0.22
N ALA A 23 14.25 3.82 -0.40
CA ALA A 23 14.13 3.71 -1.87
C ALA A 23 13.45 4.92 -2.54
N GLY A 24 13.05 5.93 -1.77
CA GLY A 24 12.36 7.13 -2.22
C GLY A 24 10.95 6.88 -2.75
N HIS A 25 10.23 7.94 -3.09
CA HIS A 25 8.99 7.86 -3.85
C HIS A 25 9.21 7.54 -5.34
N GLN A 26 8.22 6.92 -6.02
CA GLN A 26 8.28 6.69 -7.47
C GLN A 26 7.64 7.86 -8.23
N GLY A 27 8.39 8.97 -8.35
CA GLY A 27 7.97 10.15 -9.11
C GLY A 27 6.56 10.62 -8.72
N LYS A 28 5.65 10.71 -9.71
CA LYS A 28 4.24 11.09 -9.51
C LYS A 28 3.29 9.91 -9.31
N LEU A 29 3.78 8.67 -9.31
CA LEU A 29 2.94 7.47 -9.38
C LEU A 29 2.65 6.86 -8.01
N ALA A 30 3.69 6.70 -7.18
CA ALA A 30 3.57 6.07 -5.87
C ALA A 30 4.43 6.77 -4.82
N ALA A 31 3.96 6.79 -3.58
CA ALA A 31 4.71 7.18 -2.40
C ALA A 31 4.98 5.94 -1.55
N ARG A 32 6.18 5.88 -0.95
CA ARG A 32 6.67 4.74 -0.17
C ARG A 32 7.03 5.22 1.21
N TYR A 33 6.58 4.49 2.23
CA TYR A 33 6.69 4.90 3.62
C TYR A 33 7.17 3.75 4.50
N LEU A 34 7.75 4.13 5.64
CA LEU A 34 8.01 3.30 6.80
C LEU A 34 7.15 3.83 7.96
N LEU A 35 6.19 3.02 8.41
CA LEU A 35 5.36 3.31 9.58
C LEU A 35 5.95 2.58 10.80
N ARG A 36 6.08 3.28 11.93
CA ARG A 36 6.53 2.69 13.18
C ARG A 36 5.34 2.47 14.11
N GLY A 37 5.15 1.24 14.56
CA GLY A 37 4.14 0.92 15.58
C GLY A 37 4.68 1.05 17.00
N GLN A 38 3.78 0.91 17.98
CA GLN A 38 4.06 1.11 19.40
C GLN A 38 5.11 0.14 19.95
N GLY A 39 5.18 -1.09 19.42
CA GLY A 39 6.18 -2.09 19.81
C GLY A 39 7.57 -1.86 19.20
N GLY A 40 7.76 -0.79 18.43
CA GLY A 40 9.02 -0.48 17.73
C GLY A 40 9.19 -1.19 16.40
N GLU A 41 8.23 -2.03 16.01
CA GLU A 41 8.19 -2.62 14.68
C GLU A 41 8.05 -1.54 13.61
N VAL A 42 8.76 -1.75 12.50
CA VAL A 42 8.69 -0.89 11.33
C VAL A 42 8.03 -1.69 10.21
N MET A 43 7.05 -1.07 9.55
CA MET A 43 6.25 -1.65 8.49
C MET A 43 6.36 -0.81 7.23
N GLU A 44 6.53 -1.48 6.10
CA GLU A 44 6.48 -0.83 4.79
C GLU A 44 5.05 -0.56 4.34
N LEU A 45 4.79 0.64 3.83
CA LEU A 45 3.53 1.02 3.17
C LEU A 45 3.81 1.59 1.79
N MET A 46 2.95 1.32 0.82
CA MET A 46 2.98 1.98 -0.49
C MET A 46 1.62 2.56 -0.85
N PHE A 47 1.60 3.84 -1.21
CA PHE A 47 0.38 4.54 -1.62
C PHE A 47 0.44 4.96 -3.09
N GLU A 48 -0.57 4.60 -3.88
CA GLU A 48 -0.69 5.02 -5.28
C GLU A 48 -1.28 6.42 -5.39
N LYS A 49 -0.42 7.39 -5.72
CA LYS A 49 -0.79 8.81 -5.86
C LYS A 49 -1.01 9.27 -7.31
N GLY A 50 -0.77 8.41 -8.30
CA GLY A 50 -0.99 8.74 -9.71
C GLY A 50 -2.46 9.01 -10.06
N PRO A 51 -2.77 9.88 -11.03
CA PRO A 51 -4.15 10.27 -11.33
C PRO A 51 -4.99 9.16 -11.99
N LYS A 52 -4.33 8.14 -12.56
CA LYS A 52 -4.99 7.04 -13.28
C LYS A 52 -5.47 5.89 -12.39
N THR A 53 -5.08 5.86 -11.12
CA THR A 53 -5.45 4.80 -10.20
C THR A 53 -6.33 5.33 -9.07
N PRO A 54 -7.12 4.47 -8.38
CA PRO A 54 -7.73 4.83 -7.11
C PRO A 54 -6.69 5.20 -6.05
N ALA A 55 -7.13 5.70 -4.89
CA ALA A 55 -6.26 5.92 -3.73
C ALA A 55 -5.94 4.58 -3.07
N ASN A 56 -5.07 3.79 -3.70
CA ASN A 56 -4.72 2.45 -3.23
C ASN A 56 -3.62 2.52 -2.18
N LEU A 57 -3.82 1.84 -1.06
CA LEU A 57 -2.82 1.61 -0.04
C LEU A 57 -2.46 0.12 0.00
N TRP A 58 -1.17 -0.17 -0.17
CA TRP A 58 -0.62 -1.52 -0.13
C TRP A 58 0.10 -1.76 1.18
N VAL A 59 -0.22 -2.89 1.81
CA VAL A 59 0.34 -3.33 3.09
C VAL A 59 0.54 -4.84 3.09
N ALA A 60 1.41 -5.33 3.99
CA ALA A 60 1.57 -6.77 4.21
C ALA A 60 0.29 -7.36 4.85
N ALA A 61 -0.23 -8.45 4.28
CA ALA A 61 -1.47 -9.09 4.73
C ALA A 61 -1.40 -9.58 6.18
N SER A 62 -0.23 -10.02 6.63
CA SER A 62 0.03 -10.47 8.00
C SER A 62 -0.19 -9.39 9.06
N ARG A 63 -0.23 -8.12 8.68
CA ARG A 63 -0.39 -6.97 9.59
C ARG A 63 -1.82 -6.48 9.74
N VAL A 64 -2.73 -6.96 8.88
CA VAL A 64 -4.07 -6.39 8.76
C VAL A 64 -5.17 -7.45 8.73
N GLY A 65 -4.87 -8.70 9.11
CA GLY A 65 -5.84 -9.81 9.05
C GLY A 65 -7.18 -9.49 9.72
N GLN A 66 -7.15 -8.86 10.90
CA GLN A 66 -8.36 -8.46 11.63
C GLN A 66 -9.16 -7.36 10.90
N LEU A 67 -8.49 -6.45 10.18
CA LEU A 67 -9.18 -5.41 9.38
C LEU A 67 -9.92 -6.00 8.18
N LEU A 68 -9.57 -7.20 7.72
CA LEU A 68 -10.22 -7.83 6.57
C LEU A 68 -11.62 -8.33 6.91
N GLU A 69 -11.93 -8.51 8.19
CA GLU A 69 -13.27 -8.85 8.67
C GLU A 69 -14.22 -7.63 8.63
N ASP A 70 -13.67 -6.41 8.53
CA ASP A 70 -14.45 -5.18 8.39
C ASP A 70 -14.84 -4.94 6.90
N ASN A 71 -16.09 -5.27 6.58
CA ASN A 71 -16.66 -5.07 5.25
C ASN A 71 -16.79 -3.59 4.82
N SER A 72 -16.53 -2.61 5.70
CA SER A 72 -16.53 -1.18 5.36
C SER A 72 -15.26 -0.72 4.64
N LEU A 73 -14.24 -1.57 4.55
CA LEU A 73 -12.99 -1.32 3.82
C LEU A 73 -12.94 -2.13 2.52
N GLY A 74 -13.16 -1.45 1.40
CA GLY A 74 -12.94 -2.06 0.09
C GLY A 74 -11.48 -2.49 -0.07
N HIS A 75 -11.24 -3.78 -0.30
CA HIS A 75 -9.89 -4.32 -0.40
C HIS A 75 -9.79 -5.44 -1.42
N ARG A 76 -8.56 -5.74 -1.84
CA ARG A 76 -8.22 -6.88 -2.68
C ARG A 76 -6.97 -7.57 -2.14
N LEU A 77 -7.03 -8.89 -2.06
CA LEU A 77 -5.87 -9.72 -1.78
C LEU A 77 -4.95 -9.79 -3.00
N ALA A 78 -3.66 -9.66 -2.77
CA ALA A 78 -2.63 -9.86 -3.78
C ALA A 78 -1.60 -10.84 -3.21
N PRO A 79 -1.83 -12.16 -3.30
CA PRO A 79 -0.93 -13.16 -2.71
C PRO A 79 0.39 -13.27 -3.47
N ALA A 80 1.46 -13.74 -2.84
CA ALA A 80 2.81 -13.84 -3.41
C ALA A 80 2.85 -14.76 -4.62
N SER A 81 1.96 -15.75 -4.65
CA SER A 81 1.77 -16.67 -5.79
C SER A 81 1.48 -15.96 -7.11
N VAL A 82 0.88 -14.75 -7.10
CA VAL A 82 0.59 -14.01 -8.34
C VAL A 82 1.81 -13.31 -8.96
N LEU A 83 2.93 -13.22 -8.24
CA LEU A 83 4.11 -12.44 -8.67
C LEU A 83 4.71 -12.91 -10.00
N ASN A 84 4.68 -14.22 -10.27
CA ASN A 84 5.23 -14.84 -11.47
C ASN A 84 4.18 -15.68 -12.22
N ALA A 85 2.90 -15.55 -11.88
CA ALA A 85 1.83 -16.38 -12.44
C ALA A 85 1.60 -16.10 -13.94
N VAL A 86 1.95 -14.90 -14.41
CA VAL A 86 1.75 -14.48 -15.81
C VAL A 86 3.09 -14.33 -16.50
N LYS A 87 3.24 -14.98 -17.65
CA LYS A 87 4.38 -14.78 -18.55
C LYS A 87 4.04 -13.69 -19.57
N GLY A 88 4.98 -12.80 -19.84
CA GLY A 88 4.86 -11.80 -20.89
C GLY A 88 5.11 -12.38 -22.26
N PHE A 89 4.95 -11.54 -23.29
CA PHE A 89 5.13 -11.91 -24.70
C PHE A 89 6.50 -12.53 -25.01
N ASN A 90 7.53 -12.17 -24.23
CA ASN A 90 8.89 -12.72 -24.35
C ASN A 90 9.15 -13.97 -23.50
N GLY A 91 8.09 -14.58 -22.93
CA GLY A 91 8.18 -15.75 -22.06
C GLY A 91 8.72 -15.47 -20.65
N LYS A 92 9.13 -14.24 -20.32
CA LYS A 92 9.61 -13.87 -18.98
C LYS A 92 8.43 -13.60 -18.04
N PRO A 93 8.54 -13.94 -16.74
CA PRO A 93 7.52 -13.58 -15.75
C PRO A 93 7.28 -12.07 -15.72
N ILE A 94 6.01 -11.66 -15.77
CA ILE A 94 5.60 -10.28 -15.49
C ILE A 94 5.40 -10.16 -13.99
N TYR A 95 5.97 -9.12 -13.40
CA TYR A 95 5.69 -8.76 -12.01
C TYR A 95 4.20 -8.42 -11.87
N GLY A 96 3.42 -9.36 -11.34
CA GLY A 96 1.95 -9.29 -11.29
C GLY A 96 1.36 -8.22 -10.36
N ARG A 97 2.18 -7.31 -9.83
CA ARG A 97 1.80 -6.26 -8.88
C ARG A 97 2.37 -4.91 -9.30
N HIS A 98 2.02 -3.87 -8.54
CA HIS A 98 2.51 -2.52 -8.81
C HIS A 98 4.05 -2.45 -8.72
N SER A 99 4.73 -2.00 -9.78
CA SER A 99 6.20 -2.02 -9.88
C SER A 99 6.91 -1.21 -8.78
N ALA A 100 6.22 -0.23 -8.18
CA ALA A 100 6.71 0.51 -7.03
C ALA A 100 7.04 -0.35 -5.81
N LEU A 101 6.49 -1.57 -5.71
CA LEU A 101 6.70 -2.49 -4.59
C LEU A 101 8.06 -3.21 -4.68
N LYS A 102 8.65 -3.33 -5.87
CA LYS A 102 9.91 -4.08 -6.08
C LYS A 102 11.08 -3.68 -5.17
N PRO A 103 11.35 -2.40 -4.89
CA PRO A 103 12.44 -2.00 -4.01
C PRO A 103 12.09 -2.00 -2.52
N MET A 104 10.88 -2.43 -2.14
CA MET A 104 10.39 -2.47 -0.75
C MET A 104 10.50 -3.92 -0.27
N ARG A 105 11.43 -4.22 0.64
CA ARG A 105 11.87 -5.61 0.91
C ARG A 105 10.74 -6.46 1.49
N GLU A 106 9.94 -5.88 2.38
CA GLU A 106 8.77 -6.54 2.98
C GLU A 106 7.67 -6.71 1.93
N LEU A 107 7.32 -5.65 1.20
CA LEU A 107 6.17 -5.70 0.29
C LEU A 107 6.45 -6.38 -1.06
N ALA A 108 7.72 -6.48 -1.48
CA ALA A 108 8.07 -7.02 -2.80
C ALA A 108 7.62 -8.47 -2.97
N TYR A 109 7.68 -9.27 -1.89
CA TYR A 109 7.52 -10.72 -1.92
C TYR A 109 6.49 -11.29 -0.93
N ALA A 110 6.00 -10.50 0.02
CA ALA A 110 4.97 -10.95 0.95
C ALA A 110 3.59 -11.08 0.29
N ASP A 111 2.66 -11.78 0.94
CA ASP A 111 1.24 -11.63 0.67
C ASP A 111 0.78 -10.22 1.04
N LEU A 112 0.04 -9.56 0.14
CA LEU A 112 -0.36 -8.18 0.32
C LEU A 112 -1.88 -8.03 0.34
N VAL A 113 -2.30 -6.93 0.97
CA VAL A 113 -3.63 -6.37 0.85
C VAL A 113 -3.51 -5.00 0.18
N CYS A 114 -4.38 -4.75 -0.80
CA CYS A 114 -4.57 -3.45 -1.43
C CYS A 114 -5.91 -2.89 -0.97
N PHE A 115 -5.88 -1.91 -0.07
CA PHE A 115 -7.07 -1.15 0.33
C PHE A 115 -7.35 -0.04 -0.68
N GLN A 116 -8.59 0.06 -1.13
CA GLN A 116 -9.05 1.19 -1.93
C GLN A 116 -9.66 2.24 -0.98
N ILE A 117 -8.91 3.29 -0.70
CA ILE A 117 -9.34 4.37 0.18
C ILE A 117 -10.36 5.25 -0.57
N THR A 118 -11.57 5.35 -0.03
CA THR A 118 -12.65 6.22 -0.53
C THR A 118 -12.95 7.38 0.41
N ALA A 119 -12.46 7.33 1.64
CA ALA A 119 -12.55 8.41 2.63
C ALA A 119 -11.28 8.46 3.50
N LEU A 120 -10.87 9.66 3.95
CA LEU A 120 -9.68 9.82 4.78
C LEU A 120 -9.76 9.02 6.09
N THR A 121 -10.96 8.91 6.67
CA THR A 121 -11.21 8.12 7.88
C THR A 121 -10.88 6.63 7.71
N GLN A 122 -10.96 6.08 6.50
CA GLN A 122 -10.54 4.70 6.23
C GLN A 122 -9.02 4.56 6.29
N LEU A 123 -8.27 5.55 5.79
CA LEU A 123 -6.82 5.58 5.94
C LEU A 123 -6.43 5.66 7.42
N ASP A 124 -7.08 6.54 8.17
CA ASP A 124 -6.82 6.68 9.62
C ASP A 124 -7.05 5.37 10.37
N ARG A 125 -8.11 4.63 10.04
CA ARG A 125 -8.36 3.30 10.62
C ARG A 125 -7.23 2.32 10.33
N VAL A 126 -6.74 2.26 9.08
CA VAL A 126 -5.64 1.37 8.71
C VAL A 126 -4.35 1.78 9.44
N ILE A 127 -4.02 3.08 9.48
CA ILE A 127 -2.83 3.58 10.18
C ILE A 127 -2.93 3.27 11.68
N ASN A 128 -4.05 3.58 12.33
CA ASN A 128 -4.22 3.36 13.76
C ASN A 128 -4.12 1.87 14.11
N HIS A 129 -4.72 0.99 13.30
CA HIS A 129 -4.59 -0.45 13.50
C HIS A 129 -3.12 -0.92 13.39
N LEU A 130 -2.39 -0.42 12.39
CA LEU A 130 -0.99 -0.78 12.19
C LEU A 130 -0.07 -0.23 13.28
N MET A 131 -0.43 0.89 13.91
CA MET A 131 0.37 1.47 14.98
C MET A 131 0.21 0.73 16.31
N GLY A 132 -0.86 -0.06 16.49
CA GLY A 132 -1.22 -0.64 17.77
C GLY A 132 -1.92 0.35 18.68
#